data_AF-A0A9E4LA93-F1
#
_entry.id   AF-A0A9E4LA93-F1
#
_cell.length_a   1.000
_cell.length_b   1.000
_cell.length_c   1.000
_cell.angle_alpha   90.00
_cell.angle_beta   90.00
_cell.angle_gamma   90.00
#
_symmetry.space_group_name_H-M   'P 1'
#
loop_
_entity.id
_entity.type
_entity.pdbx_description
1 polymer ?
#
loop_
_entity_poly.entity_id
_entity_poly.type
_entity_poly.pdbx_seq_one_letter_code
_entity_poly.pdbx_strand_id
1 'polypeptide(L)' 'MIAYIVRRTLYALPILVGVNLIVFVLFFFVNSPDDMARAHLGQKRVTPEQIDGWKRERSLDLPYFYNAGWQRLG' A
#
# COMPACT_ATOMS: atom_id res chain seq x y z
N MET A 1 35.73 12.45 13.96
CA MET A 1 34.39 12.22 14.54
C MET A 1 33.28 12.75 13.64
N ILE A 2 33.26 14.03 13.24
CA ILE A 2 32.21 14.59 12.34
C ILE A 2 32.10 13.82 11.01
N ALA A 3 33.21 13.55 10.32
CA ALA A 3 33.18 12.80 9.05
C ALA A 3 32.61 11.37 9.19
N TYR A 4 32.80 10.73 10.36
CA TYR A 4 32.23 9.42 10.65
C TYR A 4 30.71 9.52 10.84
N ILE A 5 30.24 10.53 11.57
CA ILE A 5 28.81 10.79 11.78
C ILE A 5 28.13 11.08 10.43
N VAL A 6 28.70 11.96 9.61
CA VAL A 6 28.16 12.29 8.28
C VAL A 6 28.02 11.04 7.41
N ARG A 7 29.08 10.21 7.32
CA ARG A 7 29.03 8.96 6.55
C ARG A 7 27.95 8.01 7.06
N ARG A 8 27.79 7.89 8.38
CA ARG A 8 26.75 7.06 9.01
C ARG A 8 25.34 7.57 8.67
N THR A 9 25.11 8.87 8.72
CA THR A 9 23.81 9.48 8.40
C THR A 9 23.48 9.33 6.91
N LEU A 10 24.46 9.46 6.03
CA LEU A 10 24.27 9.26 4.60
C LEU A 10 23.87 7.82 4.26
N TYR A 11 24.35 6.82 4.99
CA TYR A 11 23.89 5.43 4.83
C TYR A 11 22.48 5.19 5.38
N ALA A 12 22.01 5.99 6.33
CA ALA A 12 20.65 5.85 6.85
C ALA A 12 19.59 6.25 5.82
N LEU A 13 19.87 7.23 4.95
CA LEU A 13 18.93 7.67 3.91
C LEU A 13 18.49 6.55 2.95
N PRO A 14 19.39 5.81 2.26
CA PRO A 14 18.97 4.72 1.38
C PRO A 14 18.32 3.56 2.14
N ILE A 15 18.71 3.31 3.40
CA ILE A 15 18.07 2.29 4.23
C ILE A 15 16.62 2.69 4.54
N LEU A 16 16.38 3.92 4.94
CA LEU A 16 15.03 4.43 5.23
C LEU A 16 14.15 4.40 3.99
N VAL A 17 14.68 4.81 2.83
CA VAL A 17 13.98 4.69 1.55
C VAL A 17 13.71 3.22 1.23
N GLY A 18 14.70 2.34 1.36
CA GLY A 18 14.57 0.92 1.08
C GLY A 18 13.51 0.23 1.93
N VAL A 19 13.49 0.48 3.25
CA VAL A 19 12.49 -0.08 4.16
C VAL A 19 11.09 0.42 3.80
N ASN A 20 10.93 1.71 3.49
CA ASN A 20 9.64 2.26 3.06
C ASN A 20 9.19 1.67 1.72
N LEU A 21 10.09 1.47 0.76
CA LEU A 21 9.80 0.80 -0.50
C LEU A 21 9.41 -0.67 -0.30
N ILE A 22 10.07 -1.39 0.60
CA ILE A 22 9.71 -2.78 0.92
C ILE A 22 8.31 -2.83 1.54
N VAL A 23 8.01 -1.97 2.51
CA VAL A 23 6.68 -1.89 3.11
C VAL A 23 5.63 -1.52 2.08
N PHE A 24 5.93 -0.55 1.20
CA PHE A 24 5.07 -0.21 0.07
C PHE A 24 4.83 -1.42 -0.83
N VAL A 25 5.87 -2.14 -1.24
CA VAL A 25 5.70 -3.33 -2.09
C VAL A 25 4.86 -4.40 -1.39
N LEU A 26 5.14 -4.71 -0.12
CA LEU A 26 4.36 -5.68 0.64
C LEU A 26 2.88 -5.27 0.77
N PHE A 27 2.61 -4.00 1.02
CA PHE A 27 1.23 -3.54 1.20
C PHE A 27 0.48 -3.47 -0.13
N PHE A 28 1.15 -3.12 -1.23
CA PHE A 28 0.49 -2.84 -2.51
C PHE A 28 0.51 -4.02 -3.49
N PHE A 29 1.55 -4.84 -3.48
CA PHE A 29 1.67 -5.98 -4.39
C PHE A 29 1.21 -7.29 -3.75
N VAL A 30 1.31 -7.43 -2.42
CA VAL A 30 0.89 -8.66 -1.74
C VAL A 30 -0.55 -8.60 -1.23
N ASN A 31 -1.06 -7.41 -0.88
CA ASN A 31 -2.45 -7.25 -0.43
C ASN A 31 -3.28 -6.55 -1.52
N SER A 32 -3.75 -7.32 -2.51
CA SER A 32 -4.55 -6.76 -3.61
C SER A 32 -5.86 -6.16 -3.09
N PRO A 33 -6.36 -5.04 -3.66
CA PRO A 33 -7.69 -4.51 -3.39
C PRO A 33 -8.82 -5.55 -3.50
N ASP A 34 -8.65 -6.54 -4.36
CA ASP A 34 -9.61 -7.64 -4.52
C ASP A 34 -9.61 -8.61 -3.34
N ASP A 35 -8.46 -8.81 -2.68
CA ASP A 35 -8.36 -9.63 -1.47
C ASP A 35 -8.99 -8.89 -0.29
N MET A 36 -8.79 -7.58 -0.20
CA MET A 36 -9.45 -6.72 0.80
C MET A 36 -10.97 -6.71 0.61
N ALA A 37 -11.45 -6.58 -0.63
CA ALA A 37 -12.87 -6.63 -0.94
C ALA A 37 -13.49 -7.98 -0.57
N ARG A 38 -12.84 -9.11 -0.90
CA ARG A 38 -13.31 -10.45 -0.56
C ARG A 38 -13.26 -10.74 0.95
N ALA A 39 -12.26 -10.21 1.66
CA ALA A 39 -12.21 -10.29 3.12
C ALA A 39 -13.35 -9.50 3.78
N HIS A 40 -13.75 -8.36 3.22
CA HIS A 40 -14.79 -7.49 3.78
C HIS A 40 -16.22 -7.90 3.39
N LEU A 41 -16.44 -8.30 2.14
CA LEU A 41 -17.73 -8.72 1.61
C LEU A 41 -18.09 -10.18 1.97
N GLY A 42 -17.13 -10.92 2.53
CA GLY A 42 -17.28 -12.32 2.95
C GLY A 42 -16.91 -13.31 1.86
N GLN A 43 -16.55 -14.54 2.23
CA GLN A 43 -16.00 -15.52 1.27
C GLN A 43 -17.04 -16.33 0.49
N LYS A 44 -18.34 -16.24 0.83
CA LYS A 44 -19.40 -17.02 0.17
C LYS A 44 -20.15 -16.14 -0.83
N ARG A 45 -19.88 -16.38 -2.13
CA ARG A 45 -20.61 -15.82 -3.29
C ARG A 45 -20.50 -14.30 -3.46
N VAL A 46 -19.28 -13.77 -3.43
CA VAL A 46 -19.03 -12.41 -3.88
C VAL A 46 -18.89 -12.41 -5.40
N THR A 47 -19.73 -11.62 -6.06
CA THR A 47 -19.69 -11.42 -7.52
C THR A 47 -18.62 -10.38 -7.88
N PRO A 48 -18.00 -10.44 -9.08
CA PRO A 48 -17.04 -9.44 -9.54
C PRO A 48 -17.59 -8.01 -9.48
N GLU A 49 -18.88 -7.84 -9.77
CA GLU A 49 -19.56 -6.54 -9.74
C GLU A 49 -19.62 -5.93 -8.33
N GLN A 50 -19.78 -6.78 -7.30
CA GLN A 50 -19.75 -6.34 -5.90
C GLN A 50 -18.34 -5.92 -5.46
N ILE A 51 -17.30 -6.61 -5.94
CA ILE A 51 -15.90 -6.25 -5.67
C ILE A 51 -15.58 -4.90 -6.32
N ASP A 52 -15.96 -4.72 -7.59
CA ASP A 52 -15.73 -3.46 -8.31
C ASP A 52 -16.55 -2.30 -7.73
N GLY A 53 -17.78 -2.54 -7.28
CA GLY A 53 -18.57 -1.57 -6.52
C GLY A 53 -17.87 -1.14 -5.24
N TRP A 54 -17.44 -2.11 -4.42
CA TRP A 54 -16.75 -1.84 -3.15
C TRP A 54 -15.41 -1.10 -3.34
N LYS A 55 -14.66 -1.44 -4.40
CA LYS A 55 -13.42 -0.74 -4.77
C LYS A 55 -13.69 0.70 -5.18
N ARG A 56 -14.66 0.95 -6.06
CA ARG A 56 -15.02 2.30 -6.52
C ARG A 56 -15.50 3.21 -5.40
N GLU A 57 -16.34 2.69 -4.50
CA GLU A 57 -16.78 3.43 -3.31
C GLU A 57 -15.61 3.90 -2.43
N ARG A 58 -14.52 3.13 -2.42
CA ARG A 58 -13.31 3.42 -1.63
C ARG A 58 -12.17 3.99 -2.47
N SER A 59 -12.43 4.33 -3.74
CA SER A 59 -11.42 4.80 -4.70
C SER A 59 -10.24 3.84 -4.89
N LEU A 60 -10.41 2.55 -4.59
CA LEU A 60 -9.38 1.50 -4.74
C LEU A 60 -9.32 0.92 -6.16
N ASP A 61 -10.07 1.49 -7.10
CA ASP A 61 -10.11 1.14 -8.52
C ASP A 61 -9.07 1.92 -9.37
N LEU A 62 -8.51 2.99 -8.82
CA LEU A 62 -7.52 3.83 -9.49
C LEU A 62 -6.10 3.24 -9.37
N PRO A 63 -5.22 3.44 -10.37
CA PRO A 63 -3.82 3.07 -10.24
C PRO A 63 -3.19 3.74 -9.02
N TYR A 64 -2.35 3.01 -8.30
CA TYR A 64 -1.81 3.39 -7.00
C TYR A 64 -1.18 4.79 -6.90
N PHE A 65 -0.63 5.29 -8.00
CA PHE A 65 0.00 6.62 -8.09
C PHE A 65 -0.98 7.78 -8.29
N TYR A 66 -2.22 7.49 -8.70
CA TYR A 66 -3.28 8.46 -9.00
C TYR A 66 -4.46 8.38 -8.04
N ASN A 67 -4.40 7.48 -7.06
CA ASN A 67 -5.44 7.37 -6.06
C ASN A 67 -5.33 8.55 -5.08
N ALA A 68 -6.21 9.55 -5.23
CA ALA A 68 -6.29 10.69 -4.31
C ALA A 68 -6.85 10.31 -2.93
N GLY A 69 -7.35 9.07 -2.77
CA GLY A 69 -8.09 8.58 -1.61
C GLY A 69 -7.27 7.70 -0.66
N TRP A 70 -5.96 7.92 -0.52
CA TRP A 70 -5.19 7.27 0.57
C TRP A 70 -5.52 7.87 1.94
N GLN A 71 -6.79 7.79 2.37
CA GLN A 71 -7.11 7.75 3.79
C GLN A 71 -6.65 6.38 4.29
N ARG A 72 -5.41 6.35 4.80
CA ARG A 72 -4.90 5.19 5.54
C ARG A 72 -5.97 4.78 6.55
N LEU A 73 -6.35 3.51 6.50
CA LEU A 73 -7.08 2.85 7.58
C LEU A 73 -6.27 3.09 8.87
N GLY A 74 -6.74 4.03 9.67
CA GLY A 74 -6.40 4.19 11.08
C GLY A 74 -7.51 3.57 11.91
#